data_AF-B8LUY3-F1
#
_entry.id   AF-B8LUY3-F1
#
_cell.length_a   1.000
_cell.length_b   1.000
_cell.length_c   1.000
_cell.angle_alpha   90.00
_cell.angle_beta   90.00
_cell.angle_gamma   90.00
#
_symmetry.space_group_name_H-M   'P 1'
#
loop_
_entity.id
_entity.type
_entity.pdbx_description
1 polymer ?
#
loop_
_entity_poly.entity_id
_entity_poly.type
_entity_poly.pdbx_seq_one_letter_code
_entity_poly.pdbx_strand_id
1 'polypeptide(L)'
;MWAIAHPDNQTKRCYDMYNAIDYLVRAAIESGLTYGVFDKEWMFKRPESAATDGALYWDQTDLIATSEQLLEQIDCPLVSIYFLEIFPLFATMHEHFHTIDKRDPKSWEPTGPGQIIMRTETSTRADYEGMGLMKLMAHWEIKDAAAKGFRGINMETLHLAVDHVWMYPHKTKSDAN
;
A
#
# COMPACT_ATOMS: atom_id res chain seq x y z
N MET A 1 -4.37 10.45 -7.84
CA MET A 1 -3.31 11.45 -7.58
C MET A 1 -2.13 11.30 -8.53
N TRP A 2 -1.54 10.10 -8.68
CA TRP A 2 -0.45 9.86 -9.63
C TRP A 2 -0.77 10.27 -11.08
N ALA A 3 -1.91 9.83 -11.62
CA ALA A 3 -2.39 10.22 -12.95
C ALA A 3 -2.67 11.73 -13.12
N ILE A 4 -2.85 12.46 -12.01
CA ILE A 4 -3.07 13.92 -12.01
C ILE A 4 -1.73 14.65 -11.97
N ALA A 5 -0.82 14.21 -11.09
CA ALA A 5 0.52 14.80 -10.95
C ALA A 5 1.41 14.51 -12.16
N HIS A 6 1.20 13.38 -12.82
CA HIS A 6 1.97 12.90 -13.97
C HIS A 6 1.01 12.40 -15.06
N PRO A 7 0.34 13.30 -15.81
CA PRO A 7 -0.63 12.89 -16.82
C PRO A 7 0.02 12.15 -17.99
N ASP A 8 1.27 12.47 -18.32
CA ASP A 8 1.99 11.92 -19.46
C ASP A 8 2.88 10.72 -19.09
N ASN A 9 2.98 9.78 -20.03
CA ASN A 9 3.86 8.61 -19.98
C ASN A 9 3.66 7.72 -18.74
N GLN A 10 2.41 7.57 -18.29
CA GLN A 10 2.07 6.85 -17.05
C GLN A 10 2.59 5.41 -17.03
N THR A 11 2.40 4.65 -18.12
CA THR A 11 2.88 3.27 -18.23
C THR A 11 4.41 3.18 -18.15
N LYS A 12 5.12 4.06 -18.87
CA LYS A 12 6.59 4.15 -18.76
C LYS A 12 7.03 4.44 -17.32
N ARG A 13 6.37 5.38 -16.64
CA ARG A 13 6.68 5.73 -15.25
C ARG A 13 6.43 4.56 -14.29
N CYS A 14 5.37 3.78 -14.52
CA CYS A 14 5.10 2.56 -13.76
C CYS A 14 6.27 1.58 -13.88
N TYR A 15 6.76 1.32 -15.09
CA TYR A 15 7.91 0.45 -15.31
C TYR A 15 9.20 1.00 -14.70
N ASP A 16 9.50 2.29 -14.91
CA ASP A 16 10.67 2.95 -14.34
C ASP A 16 10.65 2.85 -12.80
N MET A 17 9.49 3.09 -12.18
CA MET A 17 9.31 3.01 -10.74
C MET A 17 9.50 1.58 -10.23
N TYR A 18 8.83 0.60 -10.83
CA TYR A 18 8.97 -0.81 -10.47
C TYR A 18 10.45 -1.24 -10.42
N ASN A 19 11.23 -0.85 -11.43
CA ASN A 19 12.66 -1.15 -11.49
C ASN A 19 13.48 -0.38 -10.45
N ALA A 20 13.07 0.84 -10.07
CA ALA A 20 13.81 1.70 -9.15
C ALA A 20 13.55 1.39 -7.66
N ILE A 21 12.40 0.81 -7.31
CA ILE A 21 11.98 0.63 -5.91
C ILE A 21 12.39 -0.71 -5.29
N ASP A 22 13.07 -1.61 -6.01
CA ASP A 22 13.42 -2.95 -5.50
C ASP A 22 14.11 -2.90 -4.12
N TYR A 23 15.07 -1.98 -3.92
CA TYR A 23 15.76 -1.86 -2.64
C TYR A 23 14.84 -1.41 -1.50
N LEU A 24 13.87 -0.54 -1.76
CA LEU A 24 12.88 -0.10 -0.76
C LEU A 24 11.90 -1.23 -0.45
N VAL A 25 11.46 -1.95 -1.49
CA VAL A 25 10.57 -3.11 -1.36
C VAL A 25 11.23 -4.17 -0.47
N ARG A 26 12.49 -4.51 -0.74
CA ARG A 26 13.26 -5.44 0.09
C ARG A 26 13.40 -4.93 1.52
N ALA A 27 13.81 -3.67 1.72
CA ALA A 27 13.99 -3.11 3.06
C ALA A 27 12.70 -3.14 3.89
N ALA A 28 11.54 -2.88 3.30
CA ALA A 28 10.27 -2.96 4.05
C ALA A 28 9.87 -4.40 4.36
N ILE A 29 10.06 -5.34 3.42
CA ILE A 29 9.82 -6.77 3.69
C ILE A 29 10.74 -7.25 4.83
N GLU A 30 12.02 -6.93 4.75
CA GLU A 30 13.04 -7.30 5.74
C GLU A 30 12.80 -6.67 7.12
N SER A 31 12.06 -5.55 7.18
CA SER A 31 11.67 -4.92 8.45
C SER A 31 10.74 -5.79 9.32
N GLY A 32 10.04 -6.76 8.70
CA GLY A 32 9.01 -7.56 9.39
C GLY A 32 7.75 -6.77 9.77
N LEU A 33 7.54 -5.59 9.17
CA LEU A 33 6.39 -4.71 9.39
C LEU A 33 5.49 -4.56 8.14
N THR A 34 5.82 -5.27 7.06
CA THR A 34 5.05 -5.35 5.81
C THR A 34 4.22 -6.62 5.76
N TYR A 35 2.96 -6.47 5.37
CA TYR A 35 1.99 -7.56 5.29
C TYR A 35 1.40 -7.66 3.89
N GLY A 36 1.20 -8.90 3.45
CA GLY A 36 0.49 -9.24 2.22
C GLY A 36 -0.69 -10.15 2.52
N VAL A 37 -1.79 -9.94 1.80
CA VAL A 37 -2.92 -10.86 1.75
C VAL A 37 -2.79 -11.70 0.48
N PHE A 38 -2.84 -13.01 0.66
CA PHE A 38 -2.69 -13.99 -0.39
C PHE A 38 -3.99 -14.74 -0.62
N ASP A 39 -4.40 -14.86 -1.87
CA ASP A 39 -5.47 -15.75 -2.27
C ASP A 39 -4.98 -17.20 -2.25
N LYS A 40 -5.62 -18.02 -1.42
CA LYS A 40 -5.30 -19.44 -1.26
C LYS A 40 -5.96 -20.32 -2.33
N GLU A 41 -6.93 -19.77 -3.05
CA GLU A 41 -7.63 -20.44 -4.15
C GLU A 41 -7.12 -19.94 -5.51
N TRP A 42 -5.97 -19.25 -5.51
CA TRP A 42 -5.36 -18.71 -6.73
C TRP A 42 -5.10 -19.81 -7.77
N MET A 43 -5.62 -19.59 -8.97
CA MET A 43 -5.32 -20.40 -10.13
C MET A 43 -4.31 -19.67 -11.01
N PHE A 44 -3.09 -20.18 -11.07
CA PHE A 44 -2.07 -19.61 -11.94
C PHE A 44 -2.50 -19.64 -13.41
N LYS A 45 -2.32 -18.52 -14.08
CA LYS A 45 -2.60 -18.38 -15.52
C LYS A 45 -1.59 -19.17 -16.35
N ARG A 46 -0.35 -19.33 -15.85
CA ARG A 46 0.75 -19.99 -16.55
C ARG A 46 1.46 -21.06 -15.70
N PRO A 47 1.86 -22.20 -16.28
CA PRO A 47 2.61 -23.24 -15.57
C PRO A 47 3.90 -22.74 -14.92
N GLU A 48 4.62 -21.84 -15.59
CA GLU A 48 5.87 -21.25 -15.08
C GLU A 48 5.65 -20.39 -13.82
N SER A 49 4.51 -19.69 -13.70
CA SER A 49 4.17 -18.93 -12.50
C SER A 49 3.91 -19.87 -11.32
N ALA A 50 3.26 -21.01 -11.57
CA ALA A 50 3.01 -22.02 -10.53
C ALA A 50 4.32 -22.61 -9.99
N ALA A 51 5.37 -22.68 -10.82
CA ALA A 51 6.68 -23.17 -10.40
C ALA A 51 7.45 -22.19 -9.49
N THR A 52 7.05 -20.92 -9.44
CA THR A 52 7.72 -19.85 -8.68
C THR A 52 6.83 -19.16 -7.64
N ASP A 53 5.67 -19.74 -7.34
CA ASP A 53 4.62 -19.13 -6.49
C ASP A 53 4.17 -17.75 -6.98
N GLY A 54 4.23 -17.55 -8.29
CA GLY A 54 3.79 -16.36 -9.00
C GLY A 54 4.89 -15.66 -9.76
N ALA A 55 4.46 -14.79 -10.69
CA ALA A 55 5.36 -14.03 -11.54
C ALA A 55 4.69 -12.74 -12.05
N LEU A 56 5.54 -11.80 -12.46
CA LEU A 56 5.17 -10.56 -13.11
C LEU A 56 5.81 -10.50 -14.50
N TYR A 57 4.98 -10.34 -15.54
CA TYR A 57 5.39 -10.43 -16.94
C TYR A 57 5.31 -9.08 -17.63
N TRP A 58 5.90 -8.04 -17.05
CA TRP A 58 5.91 -6.71 -17.66
C TRP A 58 6.46 -6.72 -19.08
N ASP A 59 5.63 -6.34 -20.05
CA ASP A 59 6.07 -5.93 -21.37
C ASP A 59 6.48 -4.45 -21.33
N GLN A 60 7.74 -4.21 -20.95
CA GLN A 60 8.27 -2.86 -20.84
C GLN A 60 8.37 -2.12 -22.19
N THR A 61 8.09 -2.79 -23.30
CA THR A 61 8.04 -2.17 -24.63
C THR A 61 6.67 -1.58 -24.97
N ASP A 62 5.60 -2.07 -24.33
CA ASP A 62 4.26 -1.50 -24.45
C ASP A 62 4.08 -0.31 -23.48
N LEU A 63 4.28 0.89 -24.02
CA LEU A 63 4.16 2.14 -23.26
C LEU A 63 2.74 2.72 -23.24
N ILE A 64 1.76 2.04 -23.84
CA ILE A 64 0.37 2.47 -23.89
C ILE A 64 -0.57 1.45 -23.21
N ALA A 65 -0.01 0.44 -22.55
CA ALA A 65 -0.77 -0.56 -21.81
C ALA A 65 -1.78 0.08 -20.85
N THR A 66 -3.03 -0.39 -20.90
CA THR A 66 -4.09 0.00 -19.97
C THR A 66 -3.92 -0.70 -18.62
N SER A 67 -4.63 -0.22 -17.59
CA SER A 67 -4.65 -0.85 -16.27
C SER A 67 -5.06 -2.33 -16.34
N GLU A 68 -6.02 -2.69 -17.20
CA GLU A 68 -6.47 -4.07 -17.39
C GLU A 68 -5.38 -4.93 -18.05
N GLN A 69 -4.68 -4.39 -19.06
CA GLN A 69 -3.57 -5.09 -19.70
C GLN A 69 -2.40 -5.28 -18.74
N LEU A 70 -2.15 -4.31 -17.86
CA LEU A 70 -1.14 -4.44 -16.82
C LEU A 70 -1.57 -5.50 -15.78
N LEU A 71 -2.84 -5.51 -15.37
CA LEU A 71 -3.36 -6.53 -14.46
C LEU A 71 -3.23 -7.96 -15.03
N GLU A 72 -3.42 -8.12 -16.35
CA GLU A 72 -3.23 -9.42 -17.01
C GLU A 72 -1.79 -9.93 -16.97
N GLN A 73 -0.81 -9.03 -16.83
CA GLN A 73 0.61 -9.37 -16.72
C GLN A 73 1.01 -9.81 -15.30
N ILE A 74 0.12 -9.68 -14.31
CA ILE A 74 0.31 -10.17 -12.95
C ILE A 74 -0.28 -11.58 -12.85
N ASP A 75 0.54 -12.56 -12.48
CA ASP A 75 0.10 -13.94 -12.21
C ASP A 75 0.69 -14.40 -10.87
N CYS A 76 0.17 -13.86 -9.78
CA CYS A 76 0.59 -14.22 -8.42
C CYS A 76 -0.59 -14.17 -7.43
N PRO A 77 -0.51 -14.93 -6.33
CA PRO A 77 -1.57 -14.98 -5.31
C PRO A 77 -1.63 -13.73 -4.42
N LEU A 78 -0.69 -12.79 -4.51
CA LEU A 78 -0.70 -11.55 -3.72
C LEU A 78 -1.77 -10.58 -4.25
N VAL A 79 -2.77 -10.29 -3.42
CA VAL A 79 -3.97 -9.51 -3.82
C VAL A 79 -4.11 -8.18 -3.08
N SER A 80 -3.40 -8.02 -1.96
CA SER A 80 -3.28 -6.74 -1.28
C SER A 80 -1.98 -6.69 -0.49
N ILE A 81 -1.37 -5.51 -0.45
CA ILE A 81 -0.11 -5.24 0.24
C ILE A 81 -0.19 -3.92 1.00
N TYR A 82 0.58 -3.83 2.09
CA TYR A 82 0.86 -2.59 2.80
C TYR A 82 2.36 -2.32 2.79
N PHE A 83 2.75 -1.14 2.33
CA PHE A 83 4.14 -0.85 1.96
C PHE A 83 4.59 0.58 2.33
N LEU A 84 5.91 0.81 2.26
CA LEU A 84 6.61 2.07 2.47
C LEU A 84 7.07 2.65 1.12
N GLU A 85 6.36 3.61 0.51
CA GLU A 85 6.60 4.05 -0.88
C GLU A 85 6.97 5.55 -1.04
N ILE A 86 7.52 5.83 -2.22
CA ILE A 86 7.87 7.12 -2.83
C ILE A 86 6.64 7.72 -3.55
N PHE A 87 6.02 8.73 -2.94
CA PHE A 87 4.97 9.52 -3.60
C PHE A 87 5.53 10.66 -4.46
N PRO A 88 4.80 11.12 -5.50
CA PRO A 88 5.19 12.35 -6.18
C PRO A 88 4.80 13.49 -5.22
N LEU A 89 5.63 14.51 -5.11
CA LEU A 89 5.39 15.59 -4.14
C LEU A 89 5.41 15.10 -2.67
N PHE A 90 6.00 13.94 -2.35
CA PHE A 90 6.04 13.40 -0.98
C PHE A 90 6.47 14.45 0.05
N ALA A 91 7.58 15.16 -0.20
CA ALA A 91 8.05 16.22 0.68
C ALA A 91 7.02 17.36 0.87
N THR A 92 6.40 17.81 -0.23
CA THR A 92 5.37 18.87 -0.19
C THR A 92 4.11 18.42 0.54
N MET A 93 3.69 17.17 0.35
CA MET A 93 2.53 16.61 1.04
C MET A 93 2.80 16.46 2.53
N HIS A 94 3.96 15.92 2.89
CA HIS A 94 4.38 15.77 4.28
C HIS A 94 4.46 17.12 5.00
N GLU A 95 5.06 18.13 4.36
CA GLU A 95 5.05 19.51 4.87
C GLU A 95 3.62 20.03 5.04
N HIS A 96 2.75 19.82 4.05
CA HIS A 96 1.36 20.24 4.16
C HIS A 96 0.63 19.57 5.33
N PHE A 97 0.78 18.24 5.51
CA PHE A 97 0.20 17.51 6.64
C PHE A 97 0.66 18.10 7.98
N HIS A 98 1.95 18.40 8.13
CA HIS A 98 2.48 19.06 9.32
C HIS A 98 1.90 20.46 9.56
N THR A 99 1.63 21.23 8.49
CA THR A 99 1.04 22.57 8.64
C THR A 99 -0.42 22.54 9.07
N ILE A 100 -1.18 21.53 8.62
CA ILE A 100 -2.62 21.43 8.89
C ILE A 100 -2.92 20.66 10.18
N ASP A 101 -2.05 19.75 10.61
CA ASP A 101 -2.21 19.04 11.88
C ASP A 101 -2.02 20.01 13.05
N LYS A 102 -3.07 20.16 13.87
CA LYS A 102 -3.09 21.05 15.05
C LYS A 102 -2.85 20.30 16.36
N ARG A 103 -2.66 18.99 16.33
CA ARG A 103 -2.35 18.19 17.52
C ARG A 103 -0.97 18.57 18.06
N ASP A 104 -0.76 18.41 19.37
CA ASP A 104 0.58 18.56 19.96
C ASP A 104 1.53 17.54 19.31
N PRO A 105 2.64 17.95 18.68
CA PRO A 105 3.62 17.03 18.07
C PRO A 105 4.05 15.91 19.02
N LYS A 106 4.18 16.19 20.33
CA LYS A 106 4.55 15.17 21.33
C LYS A 106 3.54 14.02 21.46
N SER A 107 2.29 14.24 21.04
CA SER A 107 1.25 13.21 21.09
C SER A 107 1.45 12.11 20.05
N TRP A 108 2.02 12.42 18.88
CA TRP A 108 2.08 11.51 17.74
C TRP A 108 3.48 11.32 17.14
N GLU A 109 4.40 12.27 17.29
CA GLU A 109 5.77 12.14 16.74
C GLU A 109 6.58 11.09 17.51
N PRO A 110 7.32 10.21 16.82
CA PRO A 110 8.26 9.30 17.47
C PRO A 110 9.45 10.08 18.04
N THR A 111 9.84 9.79 19.29
CA THR A 111 11.09 10.29 19.88
C THR A 111 12.24 9.30 19.76
N GLY A 112 11.98 8.11 19.21
CA GLY A 112 12.97 7.08 18.94
C GLY A 112 12.40 5.90 18.15
N PRO A 113 13.28 4.99 17.69
CA PRO A 113 12.87 3.79 16.97
C PRO A 113 11.89 2.92 17.79
N GLY A 114 11.00 2.21 17.09
CA GLY A 114 10.07 1.26 17.72
C GLY A 114 8.86 1.90 18.43
N GLN A 115 8.71 3.23 18.40
CA GLN A 115 7.56 3.89 19.03
C GLN A 115 6.34 3.96 18.11
N ILE A 116 6.54 4.49 16.91
CA ILE A 116 5.47 4.74 15.93
C ILE A 116 5.86 4.09 14.62
N ILE A 117 4.93 3.35 14.02
CA ILE A 117 5.07 2.90 12.63
C ILE A 117 4.62 4.05 11.74
N MET A 118 5.53 4.59 10.94
CA MET A 118 5.19 5.52 9.86
C MET A 118 4.67 4.67 8.70
N ARG A 119 3.39 4.77 8.38
CA ARG A 119 2.74 4.09 7.26
C ARG A 119 2.60 5.06 6.11
N THR A 120 2.95 4.62 4.91
CA THR A 120 2.76 5.43 3.71
C THR A 120 1.71 4.84 2.79
N GLU A 121 1.52 3.50 2.73
CA GLU A 121 0.65 2.93 1.71
C GLU A 121 -0.13 1.66 2.07
N THR A 122 -1.26 1.55 1.37
CA THR A 122 -2.05 0.34 1.20
C THR A 122 -2.48 0.25 -0.25
N SER A 123 -2.41 -0.94 -0.84
CA SER A 123 -2.92 -1.21 -2.17
C SER A 123 -3.67 -2.54 -2.17
N THR A 124 -4.85 -2.54 -2.76
CA THR A 124 -5.62 -3.75 -3.06
C THR A 124 -5.73 -3.83 -4.57
N ARG A 125 -5.49 -5.01 -5.14
CA ARG A 125 -5.60 -5.22 -6.57
C ARG A 125 -7.05 -4.95 -7.01
N ALA A 126 -7.22 -4.31 -8.17
CA ALA A 126 -8.54 -3.81 -8.61
C ALA A 126 -9.62 -4.89 -8.65
N ASP A 127 -9.26 -6.13 -9.01
CA ASP A 127 -10.12 -7.31 -9.04
C ASP A 127 -10.48 -7.89 -7.65
N TYR A 128 -9.87 -7.39 -6.57
CA TYR A 128 -10.16 -7.74 -5.16
C TYR A 128 -10.71 -6.56 -4.35
N GLU A 129 -10.91 -5.40 -4.98
CA GLU A 129 -11.54 -4.26 -4.33
C GLU A 129 -12.96 -4.58 -3.85
N GLY A 130 -13.40 -3.89 -2.80
CA GLY A 130 -14.74 -4.09 -2.23
C GLY A 130 -14.90 -5.35 -1.37
N MET A 131 -13.93 -6.26 -1.34
CA MET A 131 -13.95 -7.47 -0.49
C MET A 131 -13.61 -7.22 0.99
N GLY A 132 -13.32 -5.96 1.36
CA GLY A 132 -13.01 -5.59 2.75
C GLY A 132 -11.59 -5.96 3.20
N LEU A 133 -10.69 -6.33 2.29
CA LEU A 133 -9.31 -6.72 2.60
C LEU A 133 -8.55 -5.61 3.35
N MET A 134 -8.73 -4.35 2.94
CA MET A 134 -8.12 -3.21 3.62
C MET A 134 -8.54 -3.10 5.09
N LYS A 135 -9.82 -3.37 5.39
CA LYS A 135 -10.31 -3.37 6.77
C LYS A 135 -9.71 -4.52 7.57
N LEU A 136 -9.72 -5.73 7.01
CA LEU A 136 -9.15 -6.91 7.66
C LEU A 136 -7.68 -6.67 8.03
N MET A 137 -6.90 -6.15 7.08
CA MET A 137 -5.48 -5.93 7.28
C MET A 137 -5.21 -4.77 8.25
N ALA A 138 -5.97 -3.67 8.21
CA ALA A 138 -5.88 -2.62 9.22
C ALA A 138 -6.11 -3.16 10.65
N HIS A 139 -7.08 -4.05 10.85
CA HIS A 139 -7.30 -4.69 12.17
C HIS A 139 -6.11 -5.55 12.60
N TRP A 140 -5.61 -6.38 11.68
CA TRP A 140 -4.45 -7.22 11.96
C TRP A 140 -3.25 -6.38 12.36
N GLU A 141 -2.95 -5.33 11.60
CA GLU A 141 -1.78 -4.49 11.81
C GLU A 141 -1.85 -3.69 13.10
N ILE A 142 -3.01 -3.12 13.44
CA ILE A 142 -3.19 -2.42 14.72
C ILE A 142 -2.92 -3.36 15.88
N LYS A 143 -3.42 -4.60 15.80
CA LYS A 143 -3.22 -5.61 16.85
C LYS A 143 -1.76 -6.06 16.93
N ASP A 144 -1.14 -6.33 15.80
CA ASP A 144 0.25 -6.78 15.73
C ASP A 144 1.23 -5.68 16.18
N ALA A 145 1.01 -4.43 15.75
CA ALA A 145 1.80 -3.29 16.18
C ALA A 145 1.74 -3.10 17.70
N ALA A 146 0.54 -3.18 18.28
CA ALA A 146 0.38 -3.12 19.73
C ALA A 146 1.09 -4.29 20.44
N ALA A 147 1.02 -5.51 19.89
CA ALA A 147 1.72 -6.68 20.42
C ALA A 147 3.26 -6.54 20.35
N LYS A 148 3.77 -5.83 19.34
CA LYS A 148 5.21 -5.51 19.18
C LYS A 148 5.66 -4.29 20.01
N GLY A 149 4.76 -3.66 20.76
CA GLY A 149 5.08 -2.56 21.67
C GLY A 149 5.06 -1.16 21.03
N PHE A 150 4.59 -1.04 19.78
CA PHE A 150 4.37 0.26 19.18
C PHE A 150 3.20 0.97 19.88
N ARG A 151 3.36 2.26 20.15
CA ARG A 151 2.31 3.09 20.78
C ARG A 151 1.34 3.69 19.76
N GLY A 152 1.63 3.57 18.47
CA GLY A 152 0.79 4.11 17.42
C GLY A 152 1.27 3.76 16.01
N ILE A 153 0.37 3.98 15.07
CA ILE A 153 0.59 3.95 13.63
C ILE A 153 0.23 5.34 13.14
N ASN A 154 1.17 6.04 12.50
CA ASN A 154 0.90 7.30 11.84
C ASN A 154 0.76 7.04 10.34
N MET A 155 -0.30 7.56 9.74
CA MET A 155 -0.56 7.38 8.31
C MET A 155 -1.08 8.68 7.73
N GLU A 156 -0.41 9.11 6.66
CA GLU A 156 -0.73 10.31 5.91
C GLU A 156 -1.51 9.93 4.66
N THR A 157 -2.81 10.15 4.72
CA THR A 157 -3.81 9.61 3.79
C THR A 157 -4.33 10.68 2.85
N LEU A 158 -4.54 10.28 1.60
CA LEU A 158 -5.08 11.15 0.55
C LEU A 158 -6.45 10.69 0.04
N HIS A 159 -7.01 9.64 0.64
CA HIS A 159 -8.25 9.03 0.21
C HIS A 159 -9.18 8.77 1.40
N LEU A 160 -10.40 9.33 1.34
CA LEU A 160 -11.38 9.30 2.43
C LEU A 160 -11.77 7.88 2.87
N ALA A 161 -11.75 6.91 1.94
CA ALA A 161 -12.03 5.52 2.32
C ALA A 161 -10.92 4.92 3.20
N VAL A 162 -9.66 5.31 2.95
CA VAL A 162 -8.52 4.89 3.76
C VAL A 162 -8.60 5.56 5.13
N ASP A 163 -8.86 6.87 5.17
CA ASP A 163 -9.12 7.61 6.42
C ASP A 163 -10.17 6.92 7.28
N HIS A 164 -11.32 6.62 6.67
CA HIS A 164 -12.45 6.05 7.38
C HIS A 164 -12.10 4.69 8.00
N VAL A 165 -11.46 3.79 7.24
CA VAL A 165 -11.10 2.46 7.73
C VAL A 165 -10.08 2.54 8.86
N TRP A 166 -9.12 3.45 8.79
CA TRP A 166 -8.04 3.54 9.76
C TRP A 166 -8.36 4.35 11.02
N MET A 167 -9.20 5.38 10.89
CA MET A 167 -9.71 6.14 12.04
C MET A 167 -10.82 5.39 12.78
N TYR A 168 -11.56 4.54 12.07
CA TYR A 168 -12.69 3.80 12.63
C TYR A 168 -12.66 2.31 12.26
N PRO A 169 -11.59 1.58 12.56
CA PRO A 169 -11.45 0.18 12.16
C PRO A 169 -12.63 -0.65 12.67
N HIS A 170 -13.12 -0.38 13.89
CA HIS A 170 -14.23 -1.14 14.48
C HIS A 170 -15.60 -0.85 13.84
N LYS A 171 -15.78 0.26 13.12
CA LYS A 171 -17.07 0.61 12.51
C LYS A 171 -17.31 -0.14 11.21
N THR A 172 -18.53 -0.62 11.02
CA THR A 172 -19.03 -1.16 9.75
C THR A 172 -19.73 -0.08 8.93
N LYS A 173 -19.92 -0.29 7.62
CA LYS A 173 -20.65 0.64 6.74
C LYS A 173 -22.06 0.96 7.26
N SER A 174 -22.67 0.09 8.07
CA SER A 174 -23.96 0.32 8.75
C SER A 174 -23.92 1.38 9.84
N ASP A 175 -22.73 1.75 10.32
CA ASP A 175 -22.54 2.64 11.48
C ASP A 175 -22.19 4.07 11.03
N ALA A 176 -22.17 4.31 9.72
CA ALA A 176 -21.97 5.59 9.08
C ALA A 176 -23.31 6.12 8.56
N ASN A 177 -24.18 6.51 9.50
CA ASN A 177 -25.34 7.38 9.26
C ASN A 177 -25.16 8.66 10.08
#